data_AF-A0A6A4DE11-F1
#
_entry.id   AF-A0A6A4DE11-F1
#
_cell.length_a   1.000
_cell.length_b   1.000
_cell.length_c   1.000
_cell.angle_alpha   90.00
_cell.angle_beta   90.00
_cell.angle_gamma   90.00
#
_symmetry.space_group_name_H-M   'P 1'
#
loop_
_entity.id
_entity.type
_entity.pdbx_description
1 polymer ?
#
loop_
_entity_poly.entity_id
_entity_poly.type
_entity_poly.pdbx_seq_one_letter_code
_entity_poly.pdbx_strand_id
1 'polypeptide(L)'
;MSAAKGKKKGHEDVLARLLNQHVQKHGPLVHPTLGEQPGFFVDEGRFIPFRMVVLGRGEIAPFICHALLQWAWSGHGGRVTDAGDYVLDGTTLRVPDVAYVPRADARQLTEAQRWTRGGEPFAPTFVVEIDTLTGPHSKFDALDHKMQHEYFPHGVQLGWLIGPKNKIIAEL
;
A
#
# COMPACT_ATOMS: atom_id res chain seq x y z
N MET A 1 26.85 33.49 25.76
CA MET A 1 25.67 32.84 26.34
C MET A 1 24.69 32.57 25.20
N SER A 2 24.28 31.32 25.04
CA SER A 2 23.56 30.81 23.86
C SER A 2 22.09 31.28 23.85
N ALA A 3 21.61 31.74 22.70
CA ALA A 3 20.22 32.05 22.46
C ALA A 3 19.40 30.75 22.35
N ALA A 4 18.31 30.67 23.12
CA ALA A 4 17.39 29.55 23.12
C ALA A 4 16.68 29.42 21.76
N LYS A 5 17.00 28.37 21.01
CA LYS A 5 16.15 27.87 19.90
C LYS A 5 14.95 27.16 20.51
N GLY A 6 13.82 27.84 20.61
CA GLY A 6 12.52 27.22 20.89
C GLY A 6 12.15 26.27 19.74
N LYS A 7 12.29 24.95 19.96
CA LYS A 7 11.82 23.91 19.04
C LYS A 7 10.29 23.88 19.06
N LYS A 8 9.67 23.97 17.87
CA LYS A 8 8.24 23.69 17.62
C LYS A 8 7.89 22.31 18.17
N LYS A 9 7.28 22.26 19.37
CA LYS A 9 6.93 21.02 20.09
C LYS A 9 5.42 20.87 20.31
N GLY A 10 4.60 21.53 19.49
CA GLY A 10 3.22 21.86 19.87
C GLY A 10 2.10 21.03 19.23
N HIS A 11 2.27 20.54 18.00
CA HIS A 11 1.16 19.91 17.26
C HIS A 11 1.30 18.39 17.15
N GLU A 12 2.47 17.88 16.80
CA GLU A 12 2.71 16.44 16.66
C GLU A 12 2.55 15.70 18.00
N ASP A 13 3.07 16.27 19.09
CA ASP A 13 2.91 15.71 20.45
C ASP A 13 1.44 15.68 20.91
N VAL A 14 0.64 16.67 20.49
CA VAL A 14 -0.79 16.73 20.82
C VAL A 14 -1.58 15.71 20.02
N LEU A 15 -1.28 15.56 18.72
CA LEU A 15 -1.93 14.59 17.85
C LEU A 15 -1.63 13.16 18.29
N ALA A 16 -0.36 12.86 18.60
CA ALA A 16 0.06 11.56 19.12
C ALA A 16 -0.61 11.23 20.45
N ARG A 17 -0.75 12.23 21.35
CA ARG A 17 -1.46 12.06 22.62
C ARG A 17 -2.95 11.77 22.42
N LEU A 18 -3.61 12.49 21.51
CA LEU A 18 -5.03 12.28 21.20
C LEU A 18 -5.27 10.90 20.57
N LEU A 19 -4.37 10.43 19.70
CA LEU A 19 -4.46 9.07 19.16
C LEU A 19 -4.24 8.01 20.24
N ASN A 20 -3.26 8.18 21.11
CA ASN A 20 -3.04 7.25 22.22
C ASN A 20 -4.27 7.17 23.14
N GLN A 21 -4.92 8.31 23.41
CA GLN A 21 -6.18 8.34 24.16
C GLN A 21 -7.33 7.67 23.39
N HIS A 22 -7.41 7.85 22.07
CA HIS A 22 -8.41 7.18 21.24
C HIS A 22 -8.21 5.67 21.25
N VAL A 23 -6.97 5.17 21.06
CA VAL A 23 -6.66 3.74 21.10
C VAL A 23 -6.93 3.13 22.48
N GLN A 24 -6.58 3.82 23.57
CA GLN A 24 -6.91 3.37 24.92
C GLN A 24 -8.42 3.28 25.17
N LYS A 25 -9.20 4.18 24.58
CA LYS A 25 -10.64 4.27 24.79
C LYS A 25 -11.44 3.35 23.86
N HIS A 26 -10.97 3.14 22.63
CA HIS A 26 -11.75 2.55 21.55
C HIS A 26 -11.14 1.26 20.97
N GLY A 27 -9.93 0.88 21.37
CA GLY A 27 -9.21 -0.27 20.82
C GLY A 27 -8.33 0.10 19.62
N PRO A 28 -7.74 -0.89 18.92
CA PRO A 28 -6.86 -0.66 17.78
C PRO A 28 -7.55 0.14 16.66
N LEU A 29 -6.77 0.84 15.84
CA LEU A 29 -7.31 1.53 14.66
C LEU A 29 -7.93 0.49 13.72
N VAL A 30 -9.19 0.65 13.35
CA VAL A 30 -9.86 -0.26 12.41
C VAL A 30 -9.78 0.35 11.01
N HIS A 31 -8.98 -0.27 10.13
CA HIS A 31 -8.93 0.10 8.72
C HIS A 31 -9.99 -0.70 7.94
N PRO A 32 -10.79 -0.08 7.05
CA PRO A 32 -11.91 -0.74 6.37
C PRO A 32 -11.49 -2.02 5.62
N THR A 33 -10.29 -2.03 5.02
CA THR A 33 -9.74 -3.20 4.32
C THR A 33 -8.91 -4.13 5.20
N LEU A 34 -8.14 -3.59 6.15
CA LEU A 34 -7.12 -4.37 6.88
C LEU A 34 -7.63 -4.89 8.23
N GLY A 35 -8.81 -4.45 8.67
CA GLY A 35 -9.36 -4.74 9.99
C GLY A 35 -8.60 -4.01 11.09
N GLU A 36 -8.60 -4.58 12.29
CA GLU A 36 -7.86 -4.07 13.45
C GLU A 36 -6.36 -4.00 13.13
N GLN A 37 -5.79 -2.81 13.30
CA GLN A 37 -4.37 -2.55 13.12
C GLN A 37 -3.71 -2.44 14.50
N PRO A 38 -2.88 -3.41 14.90
CA PRO A 38 -2.24 -3.44 16.22
C PRO A 38 -1.15 -2.37 16.38
N GLY A 39 -0.76 -1.70 15.30
CA GLY A 39 0.20 -0.60 15.31
C GLY A 39 0.04 0.31 14.09
N PHE A 40 0.65 1.49 14.18
CA PHE A 40 0.80 2.43 13.09
C PHE A 40 2.13 3.16 13.26
N PHE A 41 2.61 3.79 12.21
CA PHE A 41 3.73 4.72 12.25
C PHE A 41 3.30 6.07 11.68
N VAL A 42 3.98 7.13 12.10
CA VAL A 42 3.81 8.47 11.50
C VAL A 42 4.93 8.64 10.49
N ASP A 43 4.56 8.88 9.24
CA ASP A 43 5.50 9.13 8.15
C ASP A 43 4.95 10.25 7.26
N GLU A 44 5.80 11.23 6.94
CA GLU A 44 5.42 12.46 6.22
C GLU A 44 4.16 13.15 6.79
N GLY A 45 3.97 13.10 8.11
CA GLY A 45 2.80 13.69 8.79
C GLY A 45 1.49 12.89 8.63
N ARG A 46 1.54 11.69 8.07
CA ARG A 46 0.39 10.78 7.88
C ARG A 46 0.48 9.58 8.82
N PHE A 47 -0.68 9.11 9.28
CA PHE A 47 -0.77 7.83 9.99
C PHE A 47 -0.80 6.69 8.98
N ILE A 48 0.21 5.84 9.03
CA ILE A 48 0.32 4.67 8.17
C ILE A 48 0.05 3.42 9.03
N PRO A 49 -1.01 2.65 8.73
CA PRO A 49 -1.29 1.43 9.46
C PRO A 49 -0.15 0.42 9.28
N PHE A 50 0.31 -0.18 10.37
CA PHE A 50 1.35 -1.20 10.32
C PHE A 50 0.75 -2.53 9.87
N ARG A 51 1.07 -2.94 8.65
CA ARG A 51 0.63 -4.24 8.12
C ARG A 51 1.56 -5.34 8.61
N MET A 52 1.07 -6.22 9.49
CA MET A 52 1.76 -7.49 9.75
C MET A 52 1.60 -8.43 8.55
N VAL A 53 2.72 -8.82 7.96
CA VAL A 53 2.77 -9.77 6.84
C VAL A 53 3.09 -11.15 7.38
N VAL A 54 2.20 -12.13 7.15
CA VAL A 54 2.45 -13.53 7.51
C VAL A 54 3.48 -14.15 6.58
N LEU A 55 4.22 -15.16 7.05
CA LEU A 55 5.29 -15.82 6.29
C LEU A 55 4.86 -16.20 4.87
N GLY A 56 3.70 -16.83 4.71
CA GLY A 56 3.22 -17.26 3.39
C GLY A 56 3.02 -16.12 2.39
N ARG A 57 2.62 -14.92 2.85
CA ARG A 57 2.55 -13.74 1.96
C ARG A 57 3.96 -13.27 1.61
N GLY A 58 4.87 -13.25 2.60
CA GLY A 58 6.28 -12.91 2.42
C GLY A 58 7.07 -13.90 1.56
N GLU A 59 6.56 -15.11 1.35
CA GLU A 59 7.12 -16.07 0.39
C GLU A 59 6.56 -15.84 -1.02
N ILE A 60 5.24 -15.67 -1.15
CA ILE A 60 4.56 -15.63 -2.45
C ILE A 60 4.83 -14.32 -3.21
N ALA A 61 4.72 -13.15 -2.55
CA ALA A 61 4.86 -11.87 -3.23
C ALA A 61 6.24 -11.69 -3.91
N PRO A 62 7.38 -12.06 -3.27
CA PRO A 62 8.69 -12.02 -3.92
C PRO A 62 8.80 -12.93 -5.15
N PHE A 63 8.18 -14.11 -5.16
CA PHE A 63 8.19 -14.98 -6.34
C PHE A 63 7.47 -14.33 -7.54
N ILE A 64 6.30 -13.74 -7.28
CA ILE A 64 5.53 -13.02 -8.31
C ILE A 64 6.32 -11.82 -8.82
N CYS A 65 6.90 -11.03 -7.91
CA CYS A 65 7.77 -9.91 -8.27
C CYS A 65 8.95 -10.35 -9.11
N HIS A 66 9.62 -11.44 -8.73
CA HIS A 66 10.73 -11.98 -9.49
C HIS A 66 10.32 -12.34 -10.92
N ALA A 67 9.20 -13.07 -11.09
CA ALA A 67 8.70 -13.45 -12.40
C ALA A 67 8.37 -12.22 -13.27
N LEU A 68 7.69 -11.22 -12.71
CA LEU A 68 7.36 -9.98 -13.42
C LEU A 68 8.61 -9.16 -13.75
N LEU A 69 9.61 -9.12 -12.87
CA LEU A 69 10.88 -8.45 -13.13
C LEU A 69 11.63 -9.11 -14.29
N GLN A 70 11.67 -10.45 -14.35
CA GLN A 70 12.25 -11.18 -15.46
C GLN A 70 11.53 -10.86 -16.78
N TRP A 71 10.19 -10.86 -16.78
CA TRP A 71 9.40 -10.46 -17.95
C TRP A 71 9.64 -9.00 -18.36
N ALA A 72 9.73 -8.07 -17.40
CA ALA A 72 10.06 -6.68 -17.66
C ALA A 72 11.47 -6.54 -18.26
N TRP A 73 12.44 -7.35 -17.81
CA TRP A 73 13.80 -7.32 -18.34
C TRP A 73 13.98 -8.06 -19.67
N SER A 74 13.04 -8.92 -20.08
CA SER A 74 13.07 -9.61 -21.37
C SER A 74 12.76 -8.72 -22.58
N GLY A 75 12.59 -7.41 -22.38
CA GLY A 75 12.45 -6.41 -23.45
C GLY A 75 11.32 -5.41 -23.21
N HIS A 76 10.28 -5.82 -22.46
CA HIS A 76 9.07 -5.02 -22.20
C HIS A 76 9.35 -3.75 -21.39
N GLY A 77 10.31 -3.80 -20.45
CA GLY A 77 10.66 -2.72 -19.54
C GLY A 77 9.65 -2.50 -18.42
N GLY A 78 9.76 -1.35 -17.76
CA GLY A 78 8.90 -0.96 -16.64
C GLY A 78 9.57 -1.07 -15.29
N ARG A 79 8.77 -0.91 -14.23
CA ARG A 79 9.17 -1.04 -12.82
C ARG A 79 8.20 -1.98 -12.13
N VAL A 80 8.73 -2.88 -11.30
CA VAL A 80 7.96 -3.81 -10.47
C VAL A 80 8.31 -3.53 -9.01
N THR A 81 7.33 -3.54 -8.13
CA THR A 81 7.49 -3.31 -6.69
C THR A 81 6.71 -4.33 -5.87
N ASP A 82 7.24 -4.81 -4.74
CA ASP A 82 6.60 -5.72 -3.76
C ASP A 82 6.06 -5.01 -2.50
N ALA A 83 6.17 -3.68 -2.43
CA ALA A 83 5.64 -2.84 -1.36
C ALA A 83 5.69 -1.33 -1.72
N GLY A 84 5.39 -0.98 -2.98
CA GLY A 84 5.41 0.41 -3.44
C GLY A 84 4.17 1.19 -2.99
N ASP A 85 4.39 2.41 -2.50
CA ASP A 85 3.31 3.36 -2.18
C ASP A 85 2.82 4.06 -3.46
N TYR A 86 1.50 4.04 -3.69
CA TYR A 86 0.85 4.70 -4.83
C TYR A 86 -0.26 5.64 -4.35
N VAL A 87 -0.10 6.92 -4.63
CA VAL A 87 -1.11 7.96 -4.37
C VAL A 87 -2.05 7.98 -5.57
N LEU A 88 -3.21 7.33 -5.44
CA LEU A 88 -4.18 7.15 -6.52
C LEU A 88 -4.99 8.43 -6.79
N ASP A 89 -5.24 9.20 -5.74
CA ASP A 89 -5.85 10.53 -5.77
C ASP A 89 -5.34 11.36 -4.56
N GLY A 90 -5.85 12.58 -4.36
CA GLY A 90 -5.42 13.46 -3.25
C GLY A 90 -5.63 12.89 -1.82
N THR A 91 -6.37 11.80 -1.68
CA THR A 91 -6.78 11.17 -0.43
C THR A 91 -6.48 9.67 -0.34
N THR A 92 -6.38 8.98 -1.48
CA THR A 92 -6.26 7.52 -1.54
C THR A 92 -4.80 7.11 -1.74
N LEU A 93 -4.20 6.51 -0.70
CA LEU A 93 -2.88 5.87 -0.74
C LEU A 93 -3.04 4.35 -0.72
N ARG A 94 -2.37 3.64 -1.63
CA ARG A 94 -2.39 2.17 -1.67
C ARG A 94 -1.00 1.56 -1.81
N VAL A 95 -0.85 0.40 -1.17
CA VAL A 95 0.34 -0.42 -1.16
C VAL A 95 -0.08 -1.83 -1.59
N PRO A 96 -0.11 -2.12 -2.90
CA PRO A 96 -0.40 -3.46 -3.39
C PRO A 96 0.71 -4.43 -2.99
N ASP A 97 0.38 -5.72 -2.92
CA ASP A 97 1.37 -6.76 -2.62
C ASP A 97 2.39 -6.88 -3.76
N VAL A 98 1.96 -6.66 -5.02
CA VAL A 98 2.86 -6.43 -6.17
C VAL A 98 2.24 -5.39 -7.11
N ALA A 99 3.06 -4.55 -7.74
CA ALA A 99 2.61 -3.65 -8.79
C ALA A 99 3.60 -3.54 -9.94
N TYR A 100 3.10 -3.16 -11.11
CA TYR A 100 3.88 -2.85 -12.30
C TYR A 100 3.50 -1.48 -12.89
N VAL A 101 4.53 -0.72 -13.25
CA VAL A 101 4.43 0.57 -13.94
C VAL A 101 5.15 0.47 -15.29
N PRO A 102 4.51 0.80 -16.43
CA PRO A 102 5.13 0.76 -17.74
C PRO A 102 6.37 1.65 -17.84
N ARG A 103 7.29 1.31 -18.75
CA ARG A 103 8.55 2.05 -18.92
C ARG A 103 8.33 3.53 -19.24
N ALA A 104 7.33 3.84 -20.07
CA ALA A 104 7.04 5.21 -20.50
C ALA A 104 6.58 6.07 -19.31
N ASP A 105 5.63 5.56 -18.54
CA ASP A 105 5.06 6.25 -17.37
C ASP A 105 6.11 6.37 -16.27
N ALA A 106 6.82 5.28 -15.98
CA ALA A 106 7.88 5.25 -15.00
C ALA A 106 9.05 6.18 -15.34
N ARG A 107 9.23 6.63 -16.59
CA ARG A 107 10.24 7.63 -16.99
C ARG A 107 9.74 9.07 -16.82
N GLN A 108 8.43 9.28 -16.81
CA GLN A 108 7.80 10.59 -16.65
C GLN A 108 7.59 10.99 -15.19
N LEU A 109 7.67 10.03 -14.25
CA LEU A 109 7.55 10.33 -12.83
C LEU A 109 8.59 11.37 -12.38
N THR A 110 8.08 12.41 -11.71
CA THR A 110 8.88 13.46 -11.06
C THR A 110 9.63 12.91 -9.85
N GLU A 111 10.62 13.65 -9.33
CA GLU A 111 11.31 13.27 -8.10
C GLU A 111 10.35 13.18 -6.91
N ALA A 112 9.37 14.10 -6.82
CA ALA A 112 8.35 14.09 -5.78
C ALA A 112 7.55 12.77 -5.80
N GLN A 113 7.06 12.35 -6.97
CA GLN A 113 6.31 11.10 -7.13
C GLN A 113 7.15 9.84 -6.87
N ARG A 114 8.49 9.90 -7.04
CA ARG A 114 9.38 8.74 -6.83
C ARG A 114 9.81 8.55 -5.38
N TRP A 115 10.03 9.66 -4.68
CA TRP A 115 10.76 9.65 -3.41
C TRP A 115 9.95 10.16 -2.23
N THR A 116 8.73 10.66 -2.47
CA THR A 116 7.81 11.14 -1.45
C THR A 116 6.38 10.76 -1.83
N ARG A 117 5.41 11.01 -0.95
CA ARG A 117 3.96 10.96 -1.31
C ARG A 117 3.44 12.30 -1.84
N GLY A 118 4.35 13.20 -2.22
CA GLY A 118 4.05 14.49 -2.83
C GLY A 118 4.09 14.44 -4.36
N GLY A 119 3.41 15.38 -5.00
CA GLY A 119 3.30 15.46 -6.47
C GLY A 119 1.92 15.01 -6.96
N GLU A 120 1.78 14.95 -8.28
CA GLU A 120 0.51 14.54 -8.91
C GLU A 120 0.22 13.06 -8.63
N PRO A 121 -1.03 12.69 -8.33
CA PRO A 121 -1.43 11.29 -8.18
C PRO A 121 -1.06 10.45 -9.40
N PHE A 122 -0.69 9.20 -9.14
CA PHE A 122 -0.48 8.21 -10.21
C PHE A 122 -0.80 6.80 -9.71
N ALA A 123 -1.32 5.99 -10.62
CA ALA A 123 -1.57 4.58 -10.39
C ALA A 123 -0.58 3.71 -11.20
N PRO A 124 -0.26 2.50 -10.70
CA PRO A 124 0.34 1.47 -11.54
C PRO A 124 -0.69 0.99 -12.58
N THR A 125 -0.24 0.34 -13.66
CA THR A 125 -1.20 -0.24 -14.63
C THR A 125 -1.60 -1.66 -14.28
N PHE A 126 -0.80 -2.36 -13.48
CA PHE A 126 -1.10 -3.71 -13.03
C PHE A 126 -0.78 -3.86 -11.55
N VAL A 127 -1.68 -4.53 -10.82
CA VAL A 127 -1.56 -4.80 -9.38
C VAL A 127 -1.89 -6.24 -9.05
N VAL A 128 -1.28 -6.75 -7.98
CA VAL A 128 -1.58 -8.06 -7.38
C VAL A 128 -1.89 -7.88 -5.90
N GLU A 129 -2.94 -8.54 -5.44
CA GLU A 129 -3.27 -8.69 -4.02
C GLU A 129 -3.37 -10.18 -3.67
N ILE A 130 -2.89 -10.56 -2.49
CA ILE A 130 -2.76 -11.95 -2.07
C ILE A 130 -3.55 -12.15 -0.77
N ASP A 131 -4.62 -12.94 -0.81
CA ASP A 131 -5.35 -13.36 0.38
C ASP A 131 -4.78 -14.67 0.95
N THR A 132 -3.98 -14.55 2.01
CA THR A 132 -3.42 -15.72 2.71
C THR A 132 -4.35 -16.34 3.74
N LEU A 133 -5.52 -15.75 4.00
CA LEU A 133 -6.49 -16.22 4.98
C LEU A 133 -7.56 -17.10 4.31
N THR A 134 -8.27 -17.91 5.10
CA THR A 134 -9.31 -18.82 4.61
C THR A 134 -10.57 -18.75 5.46
N GLY A 135 -11.67 -19.27 4.90
CA GLY A 135 -12.96 -19.35 5.59
C GLY A 135 -13.45 -17.96 6.03
N PRO A 136 -14.01 -17.83 7.25
CA PRO A 136 -14.55 -16.56 7.76
C PRO A 136 -13.52 -15.43 7.90
N HIS A 137 -12.23 -15.73 7.85
CA HIS A 137 -11.15 -14.75 7.97
C HIS A 137 -10.57 -14.32 6.63
N SER A 138 -10.99 -14.95 5.52
CA SER A 138 -10.63 -14.54 4.16
C SER A 138 -10.92 -13.06 3.96
N LYS A 139 -9.99 -12.39 3.26
CA LYS A 139 -10.13 -10.99 2.84
C LYS A 139 -10.45 -10.86 1.37
N PHE A 140 -10.78 -11.97 0.70
CA PHE A 140 -11.01 -12.00 -0.74
C PHE A 140 -12.03 -10.96 -1.19
N ASP A 141 -13.23 -10.94 -0.61
CA ASP A 141 -14.28 -9.97 -0.99
C ASP A 141 -13.86 -8.51 -0.71
N ALA A 142 -13.11 -8.27 0.37
CA ALA A 142 -12.60 -6.93 0.68
C ALA A 142 -11.52 -6.49 -0.31
N LEU A 143 -10.69 -7.42 -0.80
CA LEU A 143 -9.68 -7.16 -1.81
C LEU A 143 -10.31 -7.00 -3.20
N ASP A 144 -11.34 -7.78 -3.53
CA ASP A 144 -12.12 -7.61 -4.76
C ASP A 144 -12.82 -6.25 -4.78
N HIS A 145 -13.49 -5.88 -3.68
CA HIS A 145 -14.07 -4.54 -3.55
C HIS A 145 -13.02 -3.43 -3.74
N LYS A 146 -11.83 -3.61 -3.18
CA LYS A 146 -10.69 -2.69 -3.37
C LYS A 146 -10.25 -2.60 -4.83
N MET A 147 -10.18 -3.72 -5.56
CA MET A 147 -9.90 -3.71 -7.00
C MET A 147 -10.94 -2.86 -7.76
N GLN A 148 -12.22 -3.17 -7.55
CA GLN A 148 -13.34 -2.58 -8.28
C GLN A 148 -13.55 -1.09 -7.99
N HIS A 149 -13.38 -0.66 -6.74
CA HIS A 149 -13.78 0.69 -6.30
C HIS A 149 -12.61 1.64 -6.07
N GLU A 150 -11.39 1.13 -6.02
CA GLU A 150 -10.22 1.95 -5.69
C GLU A 150 -9.12 1.83 -6.73
N TYR A 151 -8.82 0.65 -7.26
CA TYR A 151 -7.76 0.53 -8.26
C TYR A 151 -8.24 0.90 -9.67
N PHE A 152 -9.26 0.22 -10.21
CA PHE A 152 -9.70 0.46 -11.58
C PHE A 152 -10.21 1.88 -11.86
N PRO A 153 -10.97 2.52 -10.94
CA PRO A 153 -11.39 3.91 -11.16
C PRO A 153 -10.23 4.90 -11.25
N HIS A 154 -9.04 4.53 -10.76
CA HIS A 154 -7.84 5.37 -10.77
C HIS A 154 -6.81 4.98 -11.84
N GLY A 155 -7.19 4.15 -12.82
CA GLY A 155 -6.37 3.89 -14.00
C GLY A 155 -5.50 2.63 -13.95
N VAL A 156 -5.65 1.80 -12.90
CA VAL A 156 -5.18 0.41 -12.97
C VAL A 156 -5.95 -0.30 -14.10
N GLN A 157 -5.26 -1.10 -14.92
CA GLN A 157 -5.83 -1.74 -16.11
C GLN A 157 -5.99 -3.26 -15.94
N LEU A 158 -5.26 -3.85 -15.01
CA LEU A 158 -5.30 -5.27 -14.71
C LEU A 158 -5.11 -5.50 -13.21
N GLY A 159 -5.95 -6.34 -12.62
CA GLY A 159 -5.83 -6.76 -11.23
C GLY A 159 -5.76 -8.27 -11.11
N TRP A 160 -4.78 -8.80 -10.37
CA TRP A 160 -4.79 -10.20 -9.95
C TRP A 160 -5.11 -10.31 -8.47
N LEU A 161 -6.18 -11.05 -8.14
CA LEU A 161 -6.50 -11.42 -6.78
C LEU A 161 -6.20 -12.91 -6.57
N ILE A 162 -5.23 -13.21 -5.72
CA ILE A 162 -4.69 -14.56 -5.53
C ILE A 162 -5.07 -15.07 -4.14
N GLY A 163 -5.82 -16.17 -4.11
CA GLY A 163 -6.11 -16.93 -2.89
C GLY A 163 -5.33 -18.24 -2.87
N PRO A 164 -4.04 -18.27 -2.47
CA PRO A 164 -3.18 -19.44 -2.57
C PRO A 164 -3.71 -20.67 -1.83
N LYS A 165 -4.38 -20.47 -0.68
CA LYS A 165 -4.94 -21.58 0.10
C LYS A 165 -6.17 -22.21 -0.55
N ASN A 166 -6.96 -21.40 -1.25
CA ASN A 166 -8.14 -21.86 -1.99
C ASN A 166 -7.80 -22.21 -3.46
N LYS A 167 -6.55 -21.97 -3.90
CA LYS A 167 -6.07 -22.12 -5.29
C LYS A 167 -6.91 -21.33 -6.29
N ILE A 168 -7.29 -20.11 -5.91
CA ILE A 168 -8.07 -19.20 -6.76
C ILE A 168 -7.16 -18.11 -7.28
N ILE A 169 -7.28 -17.83 -8.58
CA ILE A 169 -6.78 -16.61 -9.21
C ILE A 169 -7.99 -15.98 -9.90
N ALA A 170 -8.33 -14.75 -9.53
CA ALA A 170 -9.25 -13.92 -10.28
C ALA A 170 -8.44 -12.88 -11.05
N GLU A 171 -8.68 -12.83 -12.36
CA GLU A 171 -8.20 -11.78 -13.25
C GLU A 171 -9.36 -10.80 -13.45
N LEU A 172 -9.11 -9.55 -13.10
CA LEU A 172 -10.10 -8.48 -13.02
C LEU A 172 -9.66 -7.30 -13.88
#